data_AF-A0AAW3I5Q6-F1
#
_entry.id   AF-A0AAW3I5Q6-F1
#
_cell.length_a   1.000
_cell.length_b   1.000
_cell.length_c   1.000
_cell.angle_alpha   90.00
_cell.angle_beta   90.00
_cell.angle_gamma   90.00
#
_symmetry.space_group_name_H-M   'P 1'
#
loop_
_entity.id
_entity.type
_entity.pdbx_description
1 polymer ?
#
loop_
_entity_poly.entity_id
_entity_poly.type
_entity_poly.pdbx_seq_one_letter_code
_entity_poly.pdbx_strand_id
1 'polypeptide(L)'
;MLLVGEATDDAYHYFDENTGEEEHGHFEVVYPKYLYPAVSLINVPDAAPATIRQALDEAAELFWVSGQATVNALRKAVECLMTDQGIPGFGADKKFVPLHDRIVEFSKAHPDFKNLLTAVKLLGNAGSHEDVPDDLDGMLFDALEIVEFVLVNLYDKPILKMDALAQRIEARLKPH
;
A
#
# COMPACT_ATOMS: atom_id res chain seq x y z
N MET A 1 18.37 6.21 11.85
CA MET A 1 17.85 6.09 10.47
C MET A 1 19.01 6.32 9.53
N LEU A 2 19.30 5.35 8.67
CA LEU A 2 20.31 5.40 7.63
C LEU A 2 19.60 5.72 6.30
N LEU A 3 20.09 6.73 5.60
CA LEU A 3 19.67 7.10 4.25
C LEU A 3 20.87 6.89 3.34
N VAL A 4 20.70 6.10 2.28
CA VAL A 4 21.67 5.99 1.19
C VAL A 4 21.04 6.62 -0.04
N GLY A 5 21.77 7.50 -0.72
CA GLY A 5 21.25 8.24 -1.86
C GLY A 5 22.36 8.96 -2.61
N GLU A 6 21.98 9.67 -3.66
CA GLU A 6 22.85 10.61 -4.38
C GLU A 6 22.49 12.03 -3.98
N ALA A 7 23.50 12.91 -3.89
CA ALA A 7 23.32 14.32 -3.66
C ALA A 7 23.84 15.10 -4.87
N THR A 8 23.06 16.07 -5.35
CA THR A 8 23.49 17.06 -6.33
C THR A 8 23.53 18.44 -5.67
N ASP A 9 24.51 19.26 -6.03
CA ASP A 9 24.57 20.68 -5.65
C ASP A 9 24.29 21.50 -6.91
N ASP A 10 23.10 22.11 -6.95
CA ASP A 10 22.61 22.84 -8.12
C ASP A 10 22.57 24.33 -7.82
N ALA A 11 23.18 25.13 -8.69
CA ALA A 11 23.14 26.58 -8.61
C ALA A 11 21.87 27.11 -9.30
N TYR A 12 21.18 28.05 -8.67
CA TYR A 12 20.10 28.80 -9.30
C TYR A 12 20.46 30.28 -9.42
N HIS A 13 19.91 30.88 -10.47
CA HIS A 13 19.93 32.31 -10.70
C HIS A 13 18.51 32.76 -11.00
N TYR A 14 17.99 33.64 -10.17
CA TYR A 14 16.67 34.23 -10.33
C TYR A 14 16.80 35.73 -10.54
N PHE A 15 16.13 36.26 -11.55
CA PHE A 15 16.06 37.68 -11.84
C PHE A 15 14.61 38.14 -11.74
N ASP A 16 14.35 39.12 -10.88
CA ASP A 16 13.03 39.75 -10.78
C ASP A 16 12.94 40.92 -11.77
N GLU A 17 12.19 40.73 -12.85
CA GLU A 17 12.00 41.73 -13.90
C GLU A 17 11.31 43.03 -13.41
N ASN A 18 10.60 43.00 -12.28
CA ASN A 18 9.87 44.15 -11.75
C ASN A 18 10.73 45.04 -10.84
N THR A 19 11.68 44.43 -10.11
CA THR A 19 12.55 45.12 -9.15
C THR A 19 13.97 45.31 -9.68
N GLY A 20 14.38 44.51 -10.66
CA GLY A 20 15.75 44.48 -11.19
C GLY A 20 16.74 43.79 -10.25
N GLU A 21 16.26 43.07 -9.24
CA GLU A 21 17.08 42.34 -8.29
C GLU A 21 17.52 40.98 -8.84
N GLU A 22 18.76 40.61 -8.57
CA GLU A 22 19.36 39.30 -8.88
C GLU A 22 19.53 38.51 -7.59
N GLU A 23 19.01 37.28 -7.58
CA GLU A 23 19.23 36.31 -6.52
C GLU A 23 20.05 35.14 -7.07
N HIS A 24 21.13 34.82 -6.36
CA HIS A 24 21.95 33.65 -6.63
C HIS A 24 21.94 32.76 -5.40
N GLY A 25 21.80 31.46 -5.62
CA GLY A 25 21.92 30.50 -4.54
C GLY A 25 22.29 29.12 -5.03
N HIS A 26 22.47 28.25 -4.05
CA HIS A 26 22.72 26.84 -4.24
C HIS A 26 21.66 26.08 -3.46
N PHE A 27 21.20 24.96 -4.01
CA PHE A 27 20.40 24.00 -3.27
C PHE A 27 20.97 22.60 -3.46
N GLU A 28 20.94 21.83 -2.37
CA GLU A 28 21.30 20.43 -2.39
C GLU A 28 20.04 19.60 -2.63
N VAL A 29 20.03 18.77 -3.67
CA VAL A 29 18.98 17.78 -3.90
C VAL A 29 19.49 16.41 -3.51
N VAL A 30 18.76 15.74 -2.63
CA VAL A 30 19.08 14.37 -2.21
C VAL A 30 18.07 13.40 -2.81
N TYR A 31 18.56 12.42 -3.56
CA TYR A 31 17.80 11.36 -4.20
C TYR A 31 17.96 10.06 -3.38
N PRO A 32 16.99 9.73 -2.51
CA PRO A 32 17.07 8.50 -1.72
C PRO A 32 17.04 7.25 -2.60
N LYS A 33 17.94 6.32 -2.32
CA LYS A 33 18.00 4.98 -2.93
C LYS A 33 17.69 3.86 -1.94
N TYR A 34 17.83 4.11 -0.63
CA TYR A 34 17.52 3.15 0.42
C TYR A 34 17.36 3.83 1.79
N LEU A 35 16.46 3.30 2.61
CA LEU A 35 16.16 3.76 3.97
C LEU A 35 16.21 2.58 4.95
N TYR A 36 16.90 2.75 6.08
CA TYR A 36 16.94 1.75 7.16
C TYR A 36 16.74 2.36 8.58
N PRO A 37 15.77 1.88 9.38
CA PRO A 37 14.74 0.93 8.99
C PRO A 37 13.86 1.51 7.87
N ALA A 38 13.24 0.63 7.09
CA ALA A 38 12.30 1.04 6.05
C ALA A 38 11.14 1.85 6.65
N VAL A 39 10.68 2.85 5.91
CA VAL A 39 9.53 3.65 6.30
C VAL A 39 8.27 2.92 5.86
N SER A 40 7.30 2.77 6.77
CA SER A 40 6.01 2.18 6.44
C SER A 40 5.37 2.94 5.29
N LEU A 41 5.01 2.23 4.21
CA LEU A 41 4.43 2.83 3.01
C LEU A 41 2.95 3.20 3.21
N ILE A 42 2.26 2.47 4.08
CA ILE A 42 0.82 2.63 4.37
C ILE A 42 0.53 2.45 5.85
N ASN A 43 -0.65 2.87 6.30
CA ASN A 43 -1.15 2.57 7.62
C ASN A 43 -1.69 1.12 7.68
N VAL A 44 -1.17 0.34 8.63
CA VAL A 44 -1.60 -1.05 8.85
C VAL A 44 -2.30 -1.12 10.20
N PRO A 45 -3.60 -1.45 10.25
CA PRO A 45 -4.34 -1.56 11.50
C PRO A 45 -3.66 -2.48 12.52
N ASP A 46 -3.69 -2.12 13.81
CA ASP A 46 -3.09 -2.93 14.89
C ASP A 46 -3.73 -4.32 15.00
N ALA A 47 -5.00 -4.44 14.62
CA ALA A 47 -5.73 -5.71 14.61
C ALA A 47 -5.37 -6.62 13.42
N ALA A 48 -4.61 -6.13 12.43
CA ALA A 48 -4.17 -6.94 11.31
C ALA A 48 -3.12 -7.97 11.76
N PRO A 49 -3.18 -9.22 11.28
CA PRO A 49 -2.21 -10.26 11.61
C PRO A 49 -0.75 -9.88 11.31
N ALA A 50 0.16 -10.37 12.15
CA ALA A 50 1.60 -10.15 12.00
C ALA A 50 2.15 -10.62 10.64
N THR A 51 1.57 -11.66 10.04
CA THR A 51 1.98 -12.17 8.72
C THR A 51 1.71 -11.18 7.60
N ILE A 52 0.60 -10.43 7.66
CA ILE A 52 0.30 -9.35 6.70
C ILE A 52 1.29 -8.22 6.90
N ARG A 53 1.51 -7.80 8.15
CA ARG A 53 2.46 -6.73 8.49
C ARG A 53 3.87 -7.05 7.99
N GLN A 54 4.35 -8.27 8.22
CA GLN A 54 5.67 -8.70 7.75
C GLN A 54 5.82 -8.60 6.22
N ALA A 55 4.78 -8.95 5.46
CA ALA A 55 4.82 -8.84 4.00
C ALA A 55 4.81 -7.37 3.52
N LEU A 56 4.17 -6.47 4.28
CA LEU A 56 4.17 -5.03 4.00
C LEU A 56 5.47 -4.35 4.42
N ASP A 57 6.08 -4.80 5.52
CA ASP A 57 7.42 -4.37 5.93
C ASP A 57 8.46 -4.79 4.87
N GLU A 58 8.35 -6.02 4.34
CA GLU A 58 9.16 -6.48 3.21
C GLU A 58 8.95 -5.60 1.96
N ALA A 59 7.71 -5.21 1.65
CA ALA A 59 7.42 -4.28 0.57
C ALA A 59 8.07 -2.91 0.79
N ALA A 60 8.03 -2.39 2.03
CA ALA A 60 8.66 -1.13 2.41
C ALA A 60 10.20 -1.16 2.26
N GLU A 61 10.83 -2.28 2.61
CA GLU A 61 12.28 -2.48 2.44
C GLU A 61 12.69 -2.53 0.96
N LEU A 62 11.83 -3.04 0.09
CA LEU A 62 12.08 -3.22 -1.34
C LEU A 62 11.71 -2.00 -2.19
N PHE A 63 10.85 -1.12 -1.69
CA PHE A 63 10.26 0.00 -2.44
C PHE A 63 11.29 0.82 -3.23
N TRP A 64 12.36 1.23 -2.56
CA TRP A 64 13.41 2.07 -3.17
C TRP A 64 14.40 1.30 -4.05
N VAL A 65 14.40 -0.03 -3.95
CA VAL A 65 15.39 -0.91 -4.57
C VAL A 65 14.83 -1.57 -5.84
N SER A 66 13.57 -2.00 -5.81
CA SER A 66 12.93 -2.70 -6.93
C SER A 66 11.41 -2.64 -6.83
N GLY A 67 10.77 -1.93 -7.77
CA GLY A 67 9.32 -1.92 -7.91
C GLY A 67 8.74 -3.32 -8.14
N GLN A 68 9.40 -4.15 -8.97
CA GLN A 68 9.00 -5.54 -9.23
C GLN A 68 8.98 -6.40 -7.96
N ALA A 69 10.02 -6.32 -7.14
CA ALA A 69 10.07 -7.05 -5.87
C ALA A 69 9.01 -6.52 -4.90
N THR A 70 8.75 -5.21 -4.92
CA THR A 70 7.73 -4.57 -4.09
C THR A 70 6.32 -5.05 -4.44
N VAL A 71 5.94 -5.08 -5.71
CA VAL A 71 4.60 -5.56 -6.12
C VAL A 71 4.42 -7.05 -5.83
N ASN A 72 5.50 -7.84 -5.86
CA ASN A 72 5.49 -9.23 -5.42
C ASN A 72 5.25 -9.36 -3.90
N ALA A 73 5.87 -8.51 -3.09
CA ALA A 73 5.63 -8.45 -1.65
C ALA A 73 4.19 -8.00 -1.33
N LEU A 74 3.63 -7.04 -2.08
CA LEU A 74 2.22 -6.65 -1.96
C LEU A 74 1.27 -7.82 -2.31
N ARG A 75 1.57 -8.60 -3.36
CA ARG A 75 0.81 -9.81 -3.70
C ARG A 75 0.84 -10.82 -2.54
N LYS A 76 2.00 -11.01 -1.91
CA LYS A 76 2.15 -11.87 -0.72
C LYS A 76 1.32 -11.34 0.47
N ALA A 77 1.24 -10.03 0.67
CA ALA A 77 0.37 -9.45 1.69
C ALA A 77 -1.12 -9.82 1.44
N VAL A 78 -1.57 -9.79 0.18
CA VAL A 78 -2.92 -10.26 -0.21
C VAL A 78 -3.09 -11.76 0.03
N GLU A 79 -2.07 -12.59 -0.22
CA GLU A 79 -2.11 -14.02 0.11
C GLU A 79 -2.23 -14.28 1.62
N CYS A 80 -1.52 -13.51 2.44
CA CYS A 80 -1.63 -13.54 3.90
C CYS A 80 -3.02 -13.10 4.36
N LEU A 81 -3.57 -12.04 3.77
CA LEU A 81 -4.95 -11.60 4.01
C LEU A 81 -5.94 -12.72 3.74
N MET A 82 -5.88 -13.36 2.57
CA MET A 82 -6.79 -14.48 2.25
C MET A 82 -6.68 -15.62 3.27
N THR A 83 -5.47 -15.93 3.73
CA THR A 83 -5.25 -16.98 4.75
C THR A 83 -5.92 -16.61 6.06
N ASP A 84 -5.76 -15.36 6.51
CA ASP A 84 -6.39 -14.86 7.73
C ASP A 84 -7.92 -14.85 7.64
N GLN A 85 -8.46 -14.55 6.46
CA GLN A 85 -9.90 -14.62 6.18
C GLN A 85 -10.43 -16.06 6.04
N GLY A 86 -9.62 -17.06 6.42
CA GLY A 86 -10.02 -18.47 6.46
C GLY A 86 -9.97 -19.18 5.10
N ILE A 87 -9.29 -18.60 4.11
CA ILE A 87 -9.19 -19.13 2.74
C ILE A 87 -7.73 -19.50 2.48
N PRO A 88 -7.25 -20.68 2.92
CA PRO A 88 -5.83 -21.05 2.84
C PRO A 88 -5.35 -21.25 1.40
N GLY A 89 -4.03 -21.16 1.19
CA GLY A 89 -3.38 -21.43 -0.09
C GLY A 89 -3.31 -22.91 -0.48
N PHE A 90 -3.71 -23.81 0.41
CA PHE A 90 -3.74 -25.26 0.16
C PHE A 90 -5.07 -25.84 0.64
N GLY A 91 -5.70 -26.63 -0.23
CA GLY A 91 -6.91 -27.37 0.11
C GLY A 91 -6.65 -28.53 1.08
N ALA A 92 -7.71 -29.16 1.56
CA ALA A 92 -7.61 -30.35 2.42
C ALA A 92 -6.89 -31.52 1.74
N ASP A 93 -6.93 -31.58 0.40
CA ASP A 93 -6.22 -32.55 -0.43
C ASP A 93 -4.74 -32.17 -0.68
N LYS A 94 -4.23 -31.15 0.03
CA LYS A 94 -2.89 -30.55 -0.12
C LYS A 94 -2.60 -29.97 -1.49
N LYS A 95 -3.61 -29.77 -2.35
CA LYS A 95 -3.41 -29.08 -3.63
C LYS A 95 -3.34 -27.58 -3.40
N PHE A 96 -2.44 -26.95 -4.14
CA PHE A 96 -2.32 -25.50 -4.18
C PHE A 96 -3.60 -24.88 -4.74
N VAL A 97 -4.07 -23.82 -4.07
CA VAL A 97 -5.21 -23.01 -4.50
C VAL A 97 -4.68 -21.65 -4.95
N PRO A 98 -4.78 -21.30 -6.25
CA PRO A 98 -4.33 -20.03 -6.77
C PRO A 98 -4.97 -18.84 -6.06
N LEU A 99 -4.22 -17.74 -5.92
CA LEU A 99 -4.72 -16.51 -5.29
C LEU A 99 -6.00 -15.99 -5.96
N HIS A 100 -6.14 -16.15 -7.29
CA HIS A 100 -7.35 -15.75 -8.00
C HIS A 100 -8.60 -16.45 -7.45
N ASP A 101 -8.54 -17.77 -7.28
CA ASP A 101 -9.68 -18.57 -6.79
C ASP A 101 -10.01 -18.21 -5.33
N ARG A 102 -8.97 -17.90 -4.54
CA ARG A 102 -9.13 -17.45 -3.15
C ARG A 102 -9.85 -16.10 -3.08
N ILE A 103 -9.50 -15.15 -3.94
CA ILE A 103 -10.18 -13.84 -4.04
C ILE A 103 -11.63 -14.01 -4.51
N VAL A 104 -11.89 -14.93 -5.45
CA VAL A 104 -13.26 -15.25 -5.88
C VAL A 104 -14.09 -15.78 -4.71
N GLU A 105 -13.55 -16.71 -3.90
CA GLU A 105 -14.23 -17.21 -2.71
C GLU A 105 -14.49 -16.09 -1.69
N PHE A 106 -13.46 -15.30 -1.38
CA PHE A 106 -13.55 -14.15 -0.47
C PHE A 106 -14.64 -13.16 -0.88
N SER A 107 -14.77 -12.91 -2.19
CA SER A 107 -15.73 -11.95 -2.73
C SER A 107 -17.19 -12.34 -2.53
N LYS A 108 -17.50 -13.59 -2.15
CA LYS A 108 -18.86 -13.98 -1.80
C LYS A 108 -19.35 -13.28 -0.53
N ALA A 109 -18.46 -13.03 0.43
CA ALA A 109 -18.76 -12.30 1.65
C ALA A 109 -18.40 -10.80 1.54
N HIS A 110 -17.40 -10.48 0.73
CA HIS A 110 -16.86 -9.12 0.57
C HIS A 110 -16.79 -8.71 -0.91
N PRO A 111 -17.93 -8.54 -1.59
CA PRO A 111 -17.96 -8.28 -3.04
C PRO A 111 -17.24 -6.97 -3.41
N ASP A 112 -17.30 -5.96 -2.55
CA ASP A 112 -16.71 -4.63 -2.79
C ASP A 112 -15.19 -4.65 -2.96
N PHE A 113 -14.51 -5.66 -2.39
CA PHE A 113 -13.05 -5.79 -2.46
C PHE A 113 -12.56 -6.67 -3.61
N LYS A 114 -13.46 -7.30 -4.38
CA LYS A 114 -13.08 -8.26 -5.42
C LYS A 114 -12.16 -7.65 -6.48
N ASN A 115 -12.59 -6.53 -7.07
CA ASN A 115 -11.86 -5.90 -8.17
C ASN A 115 -10.56 -5.27 -7.65
N LEU A 116 -10.60 -4.70 -6.45
CA LEU A 116 -9.45 -4.12 -5.76
C LEU A 116 -8.33 -5.15 -5.56
N LEU A 117 -8.64 -6.26 -4.89
CA LEU A 117 -7.64 -7.32 -4.63
C LEU A 117 -7.20 -8.04 -5.92
N THR A 118 -8.09 -8.14 -6.91
CA THR A 118 -7.74 -8.70 -8.23
C THR A 118 -6.72 -7.80 -8.95
N ALA A 119 -6.87 -6.47 -8.88
CA ALA A 119 -5.91 -5.54 -9.48
C ALA A 119 -4.51 -5.71 -8.88
N VAL A 120 -4.40 -5.73 -7.54
CA VAL A 120 -3.12 -5.95 -6.84
C VAL A 120 -2.51 -7.31 -7.22
N LYS A 121 -3.33 -8.37 -7.31
CA LYS A 121 -2.88 -9.68 -7.78
C LYS A 121 -2.35 -9.65 -9.21
N LEU A 122 -3.00 -8.92 -10.11
CA LEU A 122 -2.57 -8.81 -11.50
C LEU A 122 -1.26 -8.02 -11.61
N LEU A 123 -1.12 -6.93 -10.86
CA LEU A 123 0.12 -6.15 -10.81
C LEU A 123 1.29 -6.96 -10.29
N GLY A 124 1.11 -7.69 -9.18
CA GLY A 124 2.16 -8.57 -8.66
C GLY A 124 2.55 -9.70 -9.61
N ASN A 125 1.60 -10.22 -10.40
CA ASN A 125 1.92 -11.17 -11.46
C ASN A 125 2.72 -10.51 -12.60
N ALA A 126 2.36 -9.30 -13.03
CA ALA A 126 3.06 -8.58 -14.09
C ALA A 126 4.50 -8.25 -13.71
N GLY A 127 4.75 -7.88 -12.45
CA GLY A 127 6.10 -7.64 -11.92
C GLY A 127 7.00 -8.88 -11.82
N SER A 128 6.53 -10.07 -12.23
CA SER A 128 7.33 -11.29 -12.32
C SER A 128 7.72 -11.65 -13.76
N HIS A 129 7.25 -10.91 -14.77
CA HIS A 129 7.54 -11.13 -16.18
C HIS A 129 8.50 -10.07 -16.73
N GLU A 130 9.17 -10.37 -17.84
CA GLU A 130 10.10 -9.44 -18.50
C GLU A 130 9.39 -8.19 -19.04
N ASP A 131 8.09 -8.28 -19.33
CA ASP A 131 7.25 -7.18 -19.81
C ASP A 131 6.67 -6.37 -18.63
N VAL A 132 7.54 -5.67 -17.92
CA VAL A 132 7.15 -4.75 -16.84
C VAL A 132 6.38 -3.55 -17.41
N PRO A 133 5.28 -3.11 -16.79
CA PRO A 133 4.56 -1.91 -17.23
C PRO A 133 5.44 -0.66 -17.21
N ASP A 134 5.28 0.21 -18.21
CA ASP A 134 6.03 1.48 -18.31
C ASP A 134 5.80 2.38 -17.09
N ASP A 135 4.58 2.38 -16.54
CA ASP A 135 4.18 3.15 -15.35
C ASP A 135 4.03 2.27 -14.10
N LEU A 136 5.03 1.43 -13.83
CA LEU A 136 5.01 0.57 -12.65
C LEU A 136 4.93 1.39 -11.35
N ASP A 137 5.62 2.53 -11.30
CA ASP A 137 5.69 3.37 -10.10
C ASP A 137 4.31 3.96 -9.76
N GLY A 138 3.57 4.49 -10.74
CA GLY A 138 2.20 4.96 -10.55
C GLY A 138 1.27 3.84 -10.06
N MET A 139 1.32 2.69 -10.74
CA MET A 139 0.51 1.52 -10.36
C MET A 139 0.86 0.97 -8.96
N LEU A 140 2.10 1.15 -8.50
CA LEU A 140 2.53 0.71 -7.17
C LEU A 140 1.86 1.57 -6.09
N PHE A 141 1.79 2.89 -6.26
CA PHE A 141 1.06 3.76 -5.34
C PHE A 141 -0.44 3.43 -5.28
N ASP A 142 -1.05 3.18 -6.44
CA ASP A 142 -2.45 2.72 -6.50
C ASP A 142 -2.64 1.41 -5.72
N ALA A 143 -1.72 0.44 -5.88
CA ALA A 143 -1.78 -0.83 -5.18
C ALA A 143 -1.61 -0.68 -3.66
N LEU A 144 -0.73 0.22 -3.21
CA LEU A 144 -0.56 0.56 -1.80
C LEU A 144 -1.86 1.12 -1.20
N GLU A 145 -2.44 2.13 -1.86
CA GLU A 145 -3.69 2.75 -1.42
C GLU A 145 -4.85 1.72 -1.37
N ILE A 146 -4.93 0.85 -2.37
CA ILE A 146 -5.90 -0.25 -2.37
C ILE A 146 -5.71 -1.19 -1.17
N VAL A 147 -4.46 -1.62 -0.90
CA VAL A 147 -4.18 -2.53 0.21
C VAL A 147 -4.50 -1.87 1.55
N GLU A 148 -4.10 -0.61 1.74
CA GLU A 148 -4.43 0.17 2.93
C GLU A 148 -5.94 0.26 3.14
N PHE A 149 -6.68 0.65 2.10
CA PHE A 149 -8.13 0.76 2.14
C PHE A 149 -8.80 -0.56 2.54
N VAL A 150 -8.39 -1.68 1.94
CA VAL A 150 -8.96 -3.00 2.26
C VAL A 150 -8.66 -3.39 3.72
N LEU A 151 -7.43 -3.20 4.19
CA LEU A 151 -7.04 -3.54 5.55
C LEU A 151 -7.80 -2.69 6.58
N VAL A 152 -7.88 -1.38 6.38
CA VAL A 152 -8.62 -0.48 7.27
C VAL A 152 -10.09 -0.88 7.34
N ASN A 153 -10.73 -1.19 6.21
CA ASN A 153 -12.14 -1.55 6.22
C ASN A 153 -12.42 -2.94 6.84
N LEU A 154 -11.49 -3.89 6.72
CA LEU A 154 -11.64 -5.22 7.32
C LEU A 154 -11.34 -5.26 8.82
N TYR A 155 -10.26 -4.61 9.25
CA TYR A 155 -9.76 -4.74 10.62
C TYR A 155 -10.17 -3.58 11.52
N ASP A 156 -10.18 -2.34 11.01
CA ASP A 156 -10.57 -1.16 11.79
C ASP A 156 -12.08 -0.87 11.76
N LYS A 157 -12.76 -1.33 10.70
CA LYS A 157 -14.21 -1.22 10.48
C LYS A 157 -14.73 0.21 10.76
N PRO A 158 -14.19 1.24 10.09
CA PRO A 158 -14.49 2.64 10.37
C PRO A 158 -15.99 2.94 10.27
N ILE A 159 -16.71 2.31 9.33
CA ILE A 159 -18.16 2.50 9.19
C ILE A 159 -18.92 2.09 10.45
N LEU A 160 -18.54 0.97 11.10
CA LEU A 160 -19.17 0.55 12.36
C LEU A 160 -18.89 1.53 13.49
N LYS A 161 -17.66 2.08 13.52
CA LYS A 161 -17.30 3.14 14.48
C LYS A 161 -18.20 4.37 14.24
N MET A 162 -18.40 4.79 12.98
CA MET A 162 -19.23 5.94 12.62
C MET A 162 -20.72 5.71 12.92
N ASP A 163 -21.26 4.53 12.62
CA ASP A 163 -22.65 4.17 12.92
C ASP A 163 -22.92 4.22 14.43
N ALA A 164 -21.98 3.74 15.24
CA ALA A 164 -22.08 3.84 16.70
C ALA A 164 -22.08 5.30 17.17
N LEU A 165 -21.32 6.21 16.52
CA LEU A 165 -21.38 7.64 16.83
C LEU A 165 -22.76 8.22 16.50
N ALA A 166 -23.29 7.92 15.31
CA ALA A 166 -24.59 8.40 14.86
C ALA A 166 -25.72 7.94 15.80
N GLN A 167 -25.75 6.66 16.16
CA GLN A 167 -26.73 6.11 17.11
C GLN A 167 -26.66 6.79 18.49
N ARG A 168 -25.46 7.15 18.96
CA ARG A 168 -25.30 7.90 20.22
C ARG A 168 -25.84 9.31 20.15
N ILE A 169 -25.77 9.96 18.98
CA ILE A 169 -26.37 11.29 18.78
C ILE A 169 -27.90 11.14 18.79
N GLU A 170 -28.45 10.22 18.01
CA GLU A 170 -29.90 9.97 17.93
C GLU A 170 -30.52 9.63 19.28
N ALA A 171 -29.85 8.78 20.07
CA ALA A 171 -30.33 8.39 21.39
C ALA A 171 -30.45 9.57 22.37
N ARG A 172 -29.59 10.59 22.25
CA ARG A 172 -29.62 11.80 23.09
C ARG A 172 -30.68 12.82 22.65
N LEU A 173 -31.10 12.75 21.39
CA LEU A 173 -32.10 13.66 20.83
C LEU A 173 -33.55 13.16 21.01
N LYS A 174 -33.76 11.91 21.39
CA LYS A 174 -35.11 11.40 21.69
C LYS A 174 -35.65 12.04 22.98
N PRO A 175 -36.80 12.72 22.96
CA PRO A 175 -37.41 13.25 24.17
C PRO A 175 -37.88 12.12 25.08
N HIS A 176 -37.82 12.36 26.39
CA HIS A 176 -38.30 11.45 27.44
C HIS A 176 -39.79 11.13 27.30
#